data_AF-A0A4S3K983-F1
#
_entry.id   AF-A0A4S3K983-F1
#
_cell.length_a   1.000
_cell.length_b   1.000
_cell.length_c   1.000
_cell.angle_alpha   90.00
_cell.angle_beta   90.00
_cell.angle_gamma   90.00
#
_symmetry.space_group_name_H-M   'P 1'
#
loop_
_entity.id
_entity.type
_entity.pdbx_description
1 polymer ?
#
loop_
_entity_poly.entity_id
_entity_poly.type
_entity_poly.pdbx_seq_one_letter_code
_entity_poly.pdbx_strand_id
1 'polypeptide(L)'
;MAERAAVTGLGKLGAGIAMAMLAVGLASPGPAAGQATPQIAPRLTGELIGAQLDAAQHDLAARATESSGSSLAATSRKLGDLGRDLRKALGKDMAKPIDTLGNDEKAQAYRAEAVVQRAQAFLEASKGCLGQDVIAMADALARTVALKATASGGSKLPPVINGVETLDRRPLFVLHGDGTGAAFALTGENLFDAQCASPVVSATDAQGKSQAVQPEVTGVLPNRIELKLPAGPLPSGSYVLNVVAQRKVFLLGCTAQPPASAVLEVAPAPKVSVSYSVTQTCPAPGGGQGRALPAITGDMPVGTGKGTVAKYVAVNGCADPLSYAISATVTFGDGHSSTVGPISQIASAGITAGLPGGLSLSWDPSVHQLVVRPAASSCKGVY
;
A
#
# COMPACT_ATOMS: atom_id res chain seq x y z
N MET A 1 30.51 -18.02 -38.86
CA MET A 1 31.30 -18.23 -37.63
C MET A 1 30.50 -17.58 -36.50
N ALA A 2 29.47 -18.17 -35.90
CA ALA A 2 29.34 -19.46 -35.23
C ALA A 2 30.37 -19.65 -34.10
N GLU A 3 29.99 -19.25 -32.88
CA GLU A 3 30.19 -20.08 -31.69
C GLU A 3 29.14 -19.75 -30.61
N ARG A 4 28.64 -20.82 -29.99
CA ARG A 4 27.60 -20.90 -28.96
C ARG A 4 28.26 -21.22 -27.61
N ALA A 5 27.66 -20.78 -26.50
CA ALA A 5 27.43 -21.57 -25.26
C ALA A 5 26.66 -20.69 -24.25
N ALA A 6 25.37 -20.98 -23.97
CA ALA A 6 24.86 -21.77 -22.82
C ALA A 6 24.88 -21.00 -21.48
N VAL A 7 23.76 -20.43 -21.00
CA VAL A 7 22.64 -21.03 -20.22
C VAL A 7 23.03 -21.60 -18.86
N THR A 8 22.69 -20.86 -17.79
CA THR A 8 22.18 -21.26 -16.44
C THR A 8 21.91 -19.94 -15.69
N GLY A 9 20.73 -19.54 -15.22
CA GLY A 9 19.69 -20.26 -14.50
C GLY A 9 19.87 -20.02 -12.99
N LEU A 10 19.08 -19.13 -12.37
CA LEU A 10 18.60 -19.20 -10.96
C LEU A 10 17.85 -17.90 -10.56
N GLY A 11 16.61 -18.09 -10.13
CA GLY A 11 15.65 -17.04 -9.80
C GLY A 11 15.97 -16.26 -8.53
N LYS A 12 15.59 -14.98 -8.53
CA LYS A 12 15.59 -14.12 -7.34
C LYS A 12 14.29 -14.32 -6.56
N LEU A 13 14.39 -15.18 -5.55
CA LEU A 13 13.50 -15.22 -4.39
C LEU A 13 13.83 -14.07 -3.43
N GLY A 14 12.78 -13.44 -2.90
CA GLY A 14 12.73 -12.89 -1.54
C GLY A 14 13.62 -11.70 -1.18
N ALA A 15 13.13 -10.48 -1.35
CA ALA A 15 13.58 -9.33 -0.58
C ALA A 15 12.56 -9.07 0.54
N GLY A 16 12.72 -9.79 1.65
CA GLY A 16 12.09 -9.44 2.92
C GLY A 16 12.79 -8.24 3.52
N ILE A 17 12.00 -7.29 4.00
CA ILE A 17 12.43 -6.04 4.64
C ILE A 17 13.22 -6.39 5.90
N ALA A 18 14.54 -6.25 5.85
CA ALA A 18 15.40 -6.21 7.03
C ALA A 18 15.51 -4.75 7.45
N MET A 19 14.73 -4.33 8.46
CA MET A 19 14.93 -3.05 9.12
C MET A 19 15.95 -3.20 10.26
N ALA A 20 16.86 -2.23 10.25
CA ALA A 20 18.02 -2.04 11.10
C ALA A 20 17.74 -2.13 12.61
N MET A 21 18.63 -2.82 13.33
CA MET A 21 18.98 -2.43 14.70
C MET A 21 20.34 -1.73 14.66
N LEU A 22 20.41 -0.52 15.22
CA LEU A 22 21.65 0.24 15.37
C LEU A 22 21.75 0.78 16.80
N ALA A 23 22.98 0.67 17.33
CA ALA A 23 23.54 1.17 18.60
C ALA A 23 23.24 0.29 19.85
N VAL A 24 24.21 -0.14 20.66
CA VAL A 24 25.40 0.57 21.20
C VAL A 24 26.55 -0.43 21.49
N GLY A 25 27.82 -0.01 21.27
CA GLY A 25 29.00 -0.64 21.88
C GLY A 25 30.32 -0.50 21.10
N LEU A 26 31.07 0.58 21.36
CA LEU A 26 32.41 0.84 20.84
C LEU A 26 33.48 -0.10 21.45
N ALA A 27 34.17 -0.88 20.61
CA ALA A 27 35.63 -1.15 20.67
C ALA A 27 36.05 -2.12 19.53
N SER A 28 37.16 -1.82 18.86
CA SER A 28 37.91 -2.69 17.94
C SER A 28 39.40 -2.54 18.28
N PRO A 29 40.35 -3.43 17.90
CA PRO A 29 40.30 -4.39 16.77
C PRO A 29 40.90 -5.80 17.01
N GLY A 30 40.61 -6.75 16.11
CA GLY A 30 41.38 -7.99 15.96
C GLY A 30 40.69 -9.01 15.03
N PRO A 31 41.32 -9.46 13.92
CA PRO A 31 40.67 -10.33 12.94
C PRO A 31 40.80 -11.80 13.37
N ALA A 32 39.75 -12.34 13.99
CA ALA A 32 39.54 -13.77 14.01
C ALA A 32 38.46 -14.07 12.96
N ALA A 33 38.85 -14.76 11.89
CA ALA A 33 37.94 -15.38 10.94
C ALA A 33 37.16 -16.49 11.68
N GLY A 34 36.18 -16.08 12.47
CA GLY A 34 35.19 -16.95 13.09
C GLY A 34 34.17 -17.32 12.03
N GLN A 35 34.03 -18.63 11.83
CA GLN A 35 33.00 -19.26 11.01
C GLN A 35 31.66 -18.55 11.24
N ALA A 36 31.15 -17.89 10.20
CA ALA A 36 29.80 -17.36 10.22
C ALA A 36 28.86 -18.56 10.32
N THR A 37 28.38 -18.83 11.54
CA THR A 37 27.19 -19.66 11.73
C THR A 37 26.09 -19.05 10.88
N PRO A 38 25.34 -19.84 10.08
CA PRO A 38 24.17 -19.30 9.41
C PRO A 38 23.26 -18.71 10.50
N GLN A 39 23.09 -17.39 10.51
CA GLN A 39 22.11 -16.74 11.36
C GLN A 39 20.74 -17.27 10.94
N ILE A 40 20.27 -18.29 11.63
CA ILE A 40 18.90 -18.79 11.53
C ILE A 40 18.03 -17.58 11.88
N ALA A 41 17.19 -17.14 10.94
CA ALA A 41 16.25 -16.07 11.19
C ALA A 41 15.47 -16.37 12.49
N PRO A 42 15.24 -15.38 13.36
CA PRO A 42 14.48 -15.59 14.60
C PRO A 42 13.16 -16.28 14.28
N ARG A 43 12.88 -17.41 14.94
CA ARG A 43 11.58 -18.08 14.79
C ARG A 43 10.48 -17.17 15.31
N LEU A 44 9.32 -17.19 14.67
CA LEU A 44 8.17 -16.41 15.09
C LEU A 44 7.69 -16.89 16.48
N THR A 45 7.60 -15.97 17.44
CA THR A 45 7.14 -16.22 18.82
C THR A 45 5.97 -15.31 19.17
N GLY A 46 5.21 -15.67 20.21
CA GLY A 46 4.15 -14.82 20.74
C GLY A 46 4.66 -13.47 21.24
N GLU A 47 5.87 -13.42 21.81
CA GLU A 47 6.53 -12.17 22.24
C GLU A 47 6.78 -11.22 21.09
N LEU A 48 7.31 -11.74 19.97
CA LEU A 48 7.57 -10.93 18.78
C LEU A 48 6.28 -10.35 18.22
N ILE A 49 5.23 -11.16 18.09
CA ILE A 49 3.92 -10.69 17.61
C ILE A 49 3.33 -9.66 18.56
N GLY A 50 3.41 -9.90 19.89
CA GLY A 50 2.93 -8.97 20.90
C GLY A 50 3.63 -7.60 20.81
N ALA A 51 4.96 -7.59 20.67
CA ALA A 51 5.72 -6.36 20.49
C ALA A 51 5.36 -5.63 19.19
N GLN A 52 5.15 -6.36 18.10
CA GLN A 52 4.73 -5.77 16.83
C GLN A 52 3.30 -5.23 16.87
N LEU A 53 2.39 -5.86 17.63
CA LEU A 53 1.05 -5.33 17.89
C LEU A 53 1.12 -4.02 18.68
N ASP A 54 1.99 -3.94 19.70
CA ASP A 54 2.16 -2.71 20.49
C ASP A 54 2.74 -1.57 19.63
N ALA A 55 3.73 -1.86 18.78
CA ALA A 55 4.27 -0.89 17.83
C ALA A 55 3.21 -0.43 16.82
N ALA A 56 2.48 -1.36 16.20
CA ALA A 56 1.41 -1.03 15.26
C ALA A 56 0.27 -0.25 15.94
N GLN A 57 -0.08 -0.57 17.18
CA GLN A 57 -1.06 0.18 17.97
C GLN A 57 -0.60 1.64 18.14
N HIS A 58 0.65 1.84 18.56
CA HIS A 58 1.22 3.17 18.78
C HIS A 58 1.23 3.99 17.49
N ASP A 59 1.71 3.40 16.39
CA ASP A 59 1.84 4.10 15.11
C ASP A 59 0.48 4.42 14.49
N LEU A 60 -0.51 3.52 14.60
CA LEU A 60 -1.89 3.82 14.19
C LEU A 60 -2.52 4.90 15.07
N ALA A 61 -2.23 4.94 16.37
CA ALA A 61 -2.73 6.00 17.24
C ALA A 61 -2.13 7.37 16.87
N ALA A 62 -0.83 7.43 16.58
CA ALA A 62 -0.18 8.63 16.08
C ALA A 62 -0.80 9.09 14.76
N ARG A 63 -0.97 8.17 13.80
CA ARG A 63 -1.60 8.47 12.50
C ARG A 63 -3.05 8.92 12.63
N ALA A 64 -3.80 8.41 13.61
CA ALA A 64 -5.18 8.81 13.85
C ALA A 64 -5.30 10.29 14.24
N THR A 65 -4.26 10.90 14.83
CA THR A 65 -4.26 12.34 15.16
C THR A 65 -4.24 13.23 13.91
N GLU A 66 -3.70 12.71 12.80
CA GLU A 66 -3.59 13.39 11.50
C GLU A 66 -4.81 13.14 10.59
N SER A 67 -5.70 12.23 10.97
CA SER A 67 -6.84 11.80 10.14
C SER A 67 -8.13 11.73 10.99
N SER A 68 -8.64 12.91 11.33
CA SER A 68 -9.88 13.06 12.09
C SER A 68 -11.07 12.46 11.35
N GLY A 69 -11.91 11.70 12.07
CA GLY A 69 -13.05 10.98 11.49
C GLY A 69 -12.73 9.60 10.89
N SER A 70 -11.46 9.20 10.81
CA SER A 70 -11.08 7.84 10.39
C SER A 70 -11.33 6.78 11.48
N SER A 71 -11.43 5.52 11.07
CA SER A 71 -11.55 4.37 11.97
C SER A 71 -10.23 3.96 12.66
N LEU A 72 -9.15 4.74 12.50
CA LEU A 72 -7.80 4.39 12.97
C LEU A 72 -7.68 4.35 14.50
N ALA A 73 -8.26 5.32 15.22
CA ALA A 73 -8.21 5.34 16.69
C ALA A 73 -8.92 4.13 17.31
N ALA A 74 -10.07 3.74 16.74
CA ALA A 74 -10.80 2.55 17.17
C ALA A 74 -10.03 1.27 16.82
N THR A 75 -9.43 1.22 15.64
CA THR A 75 -8.59 0.11 15.18
C THR A 75 -7.35 -0.07 16.07
N SER A 76 -6.68 1.02 16.43
CA SER A 76 -5.54 1.02 17.37
C SER A 76 -5.93 0.39 18.71
N ARG A 77 -7.06 0.78 19.30
CA ARG A 77 -7.57 0.14 20.54
C ARG A 77 -7.78 -1.37 20.37
N LYS A 78 -8.39 -1.79 19.26
CA LYS A 78 -8.58 -3.23 18.96
C LYS A 78 -7.26 -3.99 18.81
N LEU A 79 -6.21 -3.37 18.28
CA LEU A 79 -4.87 -3.99 18.25
C LEU A 79 -4.34 -4.24 19.66
N GLY A 80 -4.51 -3.26 20.55
CA GLY A 80 -4.15 -3.42 21.96
C GLY A 80 -4.95 -4.52 22.65
N ASP A 81 -6.23 -4.67 22.33
CA ASP A 81 -7.09 -5.75 22.84
C ASP A 81 -6.57 -7.12 22.36
N LEU A 82 -6.29 -7.26 21.05
CA LEU A 82 -5.70 -8.47 20.47
C LEU A 82 -4.35 -8.83 21.11
N GLY A 83 -3.51 -7.83 21.39
CA GLY A 83 -2.22 -8.05 22.06
C GLY A 83 -2.40 -8.55 23.49
N ARG A 84 -3.38 -8.01 24.23
CA ARG A 84 -3.68 -8.50 25.59
C ARG A 84 -4.25 -9.92 25.57
N ASP A 85 -5.14 -10.21 24.63
CA ASP A 85 -5.73 -11.54 24.47
C ASP A 85 -4.69 -12.58 24.05
N LEU A 86 -3.74 -12.22 23.18
CA LEU A 86 -2.62 -13.09 22.80
C LEU A 86 -1.73 -13.42 24.01
N ARG A 87 -1.32 -12.39 24.77
CA ARG A 87 -0.52 -12.59 26.00
C ARG A 87 -1.23 -13.47 27.01
N LYS A 88 -2.54 -13.30 27.17
CA LYS A 88 -3.36 -14.11 28.06
C LYS A 88 -3.47 -15.56 27.59
N ALA A 89 -3.68 -15.78 26.29
CA ALA A 89 -3.84 -17.11 25.72
C ALA A 89 -2.54 -17.92 25.77
N LEU A 90 -1.40 -17.29 25.45
CA LEU A 90 -0.11 -17.98 25.42
C LEU A 90 0.55 -18.07 26.80
N GLY A 91 0.33 -17.10 27.69
CA GLY A 91 0.86 -17.13 29.06
C GLY A 91 2.37 -17.38 29.11
N LYS A 92 2.77 -18.54 29.65
CA LYS A 92 4.19 -18.94 29.77
C LYS A 92 4.82 -19.39 28.45
N ASP A 93 4.00 -19.62 27.42
CA ASP A 93 4.42 -20.11 26.11
C ASP A 93 4.73 -18.99 25.11
N MET A 94 4.65 -17.72 25.55
CA MET A 94 4.94 -16.54 24.74
C MET A 94 6.32 -16.59 24.04
N ALA A 95 7.34 -17.11 24.73
CA ALA A 95 8.70 -17.24 24.21
C ALA A 95 8.90 -18.48 23.32
N LYS A 96 7.95 -19.42 23.30
CA LYS A 96 8.08 -20.64 22.50
C LYS A 96 7.87 -20.32 21.01
N PRO A 97 8.61 -21.00 20.11
CA PRO A 97 8.32 -20.94 18.68
C PRO A 97 6.88 -21.38 18.38
N ILE A 98 6.15 -20.58 17.59
CA ILE A 98 4.73 -20.80 17.31
C ILE A 98 4.45 -22.15 16.64
N ASP A 99 5.40 -22.69 15.88
CA ASP A 99 5.32 -24.01 15.27
C ASP A 99 5.25 -25.16 16.29
N THR A 100 5.63 -24.91 17.54
CA THR A 100 5.62 -25.89 18.65
C THR A 100 4.37 -25.81 19.53
N LEU A 101 3.49 -24.84 19.29
CA LEU A 101 2.26 -24.62 20.07
C LEU A 101 1.12 -25.54 19.63
N GLY A 102 0.09 -25.65 20.48
CA GLY A 102 -1.19 -26.28 20.12
C GLY A 102 -1.88 -25.56 18.96
N ASN A 103 -2.80 -26.25 18.28
CA ASN A 103 -3.42 -25.74 17.05
C ASN A 103 -4.21 -24.44 17.29
N ASP A 104 -4.87 -24.31 18.45
CA ASP A 104 -5.69 -23.14 18.78
C ASP A 104 -4.80 -21.91 19.07
N GLU A 105 -3.77 -22.08 19.88
CA GLU A 105 -2.77 -21.06 20.21
C GLU A 105 -2.04 -20.61 18.94
N LYS A 106 -1.62 -21.57 18.12
CA LYS A 106 -0.95 -21.33 16.85
C LYS A 106 -1.85 -20.55 15.90
N ALA A 107 -3.12 -20.94 15.77
CA ALA A 107 -4.10 -20.23 14.95
C ALA A 107 -4.34 -18.80 15.44
N GLN A 108 -4.43 -18.58 16.76
CA GLN A 108 -4.55 -17.25 17.34
C GLN A 108 -3.32 -16.39 17.04
N ALA A 109 -2.12 -16.95 17.19
CA ALA A 109 -0.87 -16.26 16.89
C ALA A 109 -0.79 -15.83 15.41
N TYR A 110 -1.09 -16.72 14.46
CA TYR A 110 -1.10 -16.35 13.03
C TYR A 110 -2.16 -15.30 12.68
N ARG A 111 -3.34 -15.32 13.32
CA ARG A 111 -4.34 -14.25 13.12
C ARG A 111 -3.85 -12.91 13.63
N ALA A 112 -3.19 -12.90 14.79
CA ALA A 112 -2.57 -11.70 15.35
C ALA A 112 -1.43 -11.17 14.44
N GLU A 113 -0.56 -12.06 13.94
CA GLU A 113 0.48 -11.70 12.98
C GLU A 113 -0.09 -11.13 11.68
N ALA A 114 -1.14 -11.74 11.12
CA ALA A 114 -1.79 -11.25 9.92
C ALA A 114 -2.37 -9.83 10.11
N VAL A 115 -2.91 -9.55 11.30
CA VAL A 115 -3.38 -8.20 11.66
C VAL A 115 -2.21 -7.21 11.74
N VAL A 116 -1.08 -7.60 12.35
CA VAL A 116 0.14 -6.78 12.40
C VAL A 116 0.62 -6.44 10.99
N GLN A 117 0.77 -7.45 10.13
CA GLN A 117 1.27 -7.27 8.77
C GLN A 117 0.34 -6.35 7.97
N ARG A 118 -0.98 -6.50 8.13
CA ARG A 118 -1.96 -5.62 7.48
C ARG A 118 -1.88 -4.18 7.99
N ALA A 119 -1.69 -3.98 9.30
CA ALA A 119 -1.54 -2.65 9.89
C ALA A 119 -0.24 -1.95 9.43
N GLN A 120 0.88 -2.67 9.39
CA GLN A 120 2.15 -2.17 8.86
C GLN A 120 2.05 -1.83 7.37
N ALA A 121 1.41 -2.70 6.58
CA ALA A 121 1.15 -2.43 5.17
C ALA A 121 0.30 -1.18 4.96
N PHE A 122 -0.68 -0.91 5.84
CA PHE A 122 -1.46 0.32 5.82
C PHE A 122 -0.59 1.55 6.13
N LEU A 123 0.21 1.50 7.20
CA LEU A 123 1.07 2.60 7.61
C LEU A 123 2.07 2.98 6.51
N GLU A 124 2.61 1.99 5.78
CA GLU A 124 3.48 2.23 4.64
C GLU A 124 2.74 2.70 3.39
N ALA A 125 1.63 2.03 3.02
CA ALA A 125 0.92 2.29 1.77
C ALA A 125 0.11 3.60 1.80
N SER A 126 -0.33 4.04 2.98
CA SER A 126 -1.11 5.27 3.17
C SER A 126 -0.27 6.55 3.12
N LYS A 127 1.06 6.45 3.08
CA LYS A 127 1.96 7.59 2.92
C LYS A 127 1.69 8.25 1.57
N GLY A 128 1.28 9.53 1.61
CA GLY A 128 0.97 10.33 0.41
C GLY A 128 -0.36 10.00 -0.26
N CYS A 129 -1.24 9.21 0.38
CA CYS A 129 -2.63 9.07 -0.04
C CYS A 129 -3.46 10.30 0.32
N LEU A 130 -4.53 10.54 -0.44
CA LEU A 130 -5.51 11.58 -0.17
C LEU A 130 -6.41 11.21 1.00
N GLY A 131 -6.96 12.22 1.70
CA GLY A 131 -7.73 12.00 2.93
C GLY A 131 -8.87 10.98 2.78
N GLN A 132 -9.62 11.03 1.67
CA GLN A 132 -10.70 10.08 1.39
C GLN A 132 -10.18 8.66 1.14
N ASP A 133 -9.06 8.51 0.42
CA ASP A 133 -8.41 7.21 0.23
C ASP A 133 -7.87 6.68 1.55
N VAL A 134 -7.25 7.52 2.39
CA VAL A 134 -6.78 7.13 3.72
C VAL A 134 -7.94 6.63 4.58
N ILE A 135 -9.11 7.29 4.53
CA ILE A 135 -10.31 6.85 5.26
C ILE A 135 -10.79 5.50 4.73
N ALA A 136 -10.93 5.32 3.42
CA ALA A 136 -11.33 4.04 2.84
C ALA A 136 -10.32 2.91 3.15
N MET A 137 -9.02 3.21 3.10
CA MET A 137 -7.96 2.27 3.49
C MET A 137 -8.06 1.91 4.99
N ALA A 138 -8.35 2.91 5.85
CA ALA A 138 -8.54 2.70 7.28
C ALA A 138 -9.76 1.82 7.57
N ASP A 139 -10.85 2.00 6.83
CA ASP A 139 -12.06 1.19 6.98
C ASP A 139 -11.86 -0.26 6.53
N ALA A 140 -11.11 -0.48 5.44
CA ALA A 140 -10.68 -1.81 5.03
C ALA A 140 -9.84 -2.50 6.12
N LEU A 141 -8.90 -1.76 6.74
CA LEU A 141 -8.10 -2.26 7.87
C LEU A 141 -8.98 -2.57 9.09
N ALA A 142 -9.85 -1.65 9.49
CA ALA A 142 -10.73 -1.80 10.66
C ALA A 142 -11.62 -3.03 10.54
N ARG A 143 -12.18 -3.28 9.35
CA ARG A 143 -12.97 -4.48 9.06
C ARG A 143 -12.13 -5.74 9.07
N THR A 144 -10.92 -5.71 8.51
CA THR A 144 -9.99 -6.84 8.58
C THR A 144 -9.70 -7.22 10.03
N VAL A 145 -9.38 -6.23 10.88
CA VAL A 145 -9.15 -6.44 12.32
C VAL A 145 -10.39 -7.01 13.00
N ALA A 146 -11.58 -6.49 12.70
CA ALA A 146 -12.83 -6.99 13.27
C ALA A 146 -13.11 -8.46 12.90
N LEU A 147 -12.93 -8.84 11.63
CA LEU A 147 -13.13 -10.22 11.16
C LEU A 147 -12.11 -11.19 11.76
N LYS A 148 -10.85 -10.79 11.89
CA LYS A 148 -9.82 -11.65 12.48
C LYS A 148 -9.97 -11.82 13.99
N ALA A 149 -10.49 -10.80 14.69
CA ALA A 149 -10.76 -10.86 16.12
C ALA A 149 -11.91 -11.81 16.49
N THR A 150 -12.91 -11.95 15.61
CA THR A 150 -14.08 -12.84 15.85
C THR A 150 -13.92 -14.25 15.28
N ALA A 151 -12.88 -14.48 14.47
CA ALA A 151 -12.62 -15.79 13.88
C ALA A 151 -12.28 -16.83 14.97
N SER A 152 -12.97 -17.95 14.95
CA SER A 152 -12.81 -19.05 15.91
C SER A 152 -12.62 -20.40 15.19
N GLY A 153 -11.84 -21.27 15.83
CA GLY A 153 -11.95 -22.73 15.71
C GLY A 153 -11.36 -23.44 14.48
N GLY A 154 -10.75 -24.59 14.76
CA GLY A 154 -10.49 -25.68 13.81
C GLY A 154 -9.42 -26.64 14.36
N SER A 155 -9.65 -27.96 14.30
CA SER A 155 -8.65 -28.97 14.73
C SER A 155 -7.38 -28.99 13.86
N LYS A 156 -7.33 -28.19 12.80
CA LYS A 156 -6.20 -27.97 11.88
C LYS A 156 -5.95 -26.48 11.75
N LEU A 157 -4.72 -26.11 11.38
CA LEU A 157 -4.36 -24.71 11.15
C LEU A 157 -5.30 -24.08 10.11
N PRO A 158 -6.02 -23.00 10.45
CA PRO A 158 -6.90 -22.34 9.49
C PRO A 158 -6.07 -21.62 8.42
N PRO A 159 -6.58 -21.48 7.18
CA PRO A 159 -6.03 -20.54 6.22
C PRO A 159 -6.05 -19.13 6.83
N VAL A 160 -4.93 -18.42 6.72
CA VAL A 160 -4.80 -17.06 7.23
C VAL A 160 -4.38 -16.15 6.10
N ILE A 161 -5.31 -15.31 5.65
CA ILE A 161 -5.00 -14.21 4.74
C ILE A 161 -4.43 -13.06 5.55
N ASN A 162 -3.22 -12.63 5.20
CA ASN A 162 -2.50 -11.50 5.82
C ASN A 162 -2.42 -10.27 4.90
N GLY A 163 -2.66 -10.44 3.60
CA GLY A 163 -2.58 -9.36 2.63
C GLY A 163 -3.52 -9.52 1.45
N VAL A 164 -3.81 -8.37 0.85
CA VAL A 164 -4.29 -8.27 -0.52
C VAL A 164 -3.28 -7.39 -1.24
N GLU A 165 -2.85 -7.80 -2.41
CA GLU A 165 -1.76 -7.15 -3.14
C GLU A 165 -2.08 -7.09 -4.63
N THR A 166 -1.64 -6.02 -5.28
CA THR A 166 -1.54 -5.96 -6.75
C THR A 166 -0.61 -7.06 -7.28
N LEU A 167 -0.66 -7.35 -8.59
CA LEU A 167 0.20 -8.39 -9.17
C LEU A 167 1.71 -8.07 -9.02
N ASP A 168 2.08 -6.79 -8.93
CA ASP A 168 3.44 -6.33 -8.65
C ASP A 168 3.77 -6.25 -7.15
N ARG A 169 2.97 -6.91 -6.29
CA ARG A 169 3.17 -7.08 -4.85
C ARG A 169 3.12 -5.79 -4.03
N ARG A 170 2.38 -4.79 -4.50
CA ARG A 170 2.06 -3.62 -3.68
C ARG A 170 0.80 -3.87 -2.86
N PRO A 171 0.76 -3.52 -1.56
CA PRO A 171 -0.42 -3.67 -0.72
C PRO A 171 -1.63 -2.98 -1.34
N LEU A 172 -2.77 -3.67 -1.34
CA LEU A 172 -4.03 -3.18 -1.87
C LEU A 172 -5.08 -3.12 -0.75
N PHE A 173 -5.75 -1.99 -0.63
CA PHE A 173 -6.80 -1.72 0.36
C PHE A 173 -8.07 -1.19 -0.29
N VAL A 174 -7.93 -0.39 -1.35
CA VAL A 174 -9.05 0.26 -2.03
C VAL A 174 -9.07 -0.08 -3.51
N LEU A 175 -10.26 -0.38 -4.03
CA LEU A 175 -10.54 -0.44 -5.46
C LEU A 175 -11.28 0.84 -5.87
N HIS A 176 -10.76 1.55 -6.85
CA HIS A 176 -11.53 2.61 -7.47
C HIS A 176 -12.60 1.98 -8.36
N GLY A 177 -13.87 2.23 -8.05
CA GLY A 177 -15.03 1.64 -8.73
C GLY A 177 -15.28 2.14 -10.16
N ASP A 178 -14.21 2.36 -10.95
CA ASP A 178 -14.30 2.88 -12.32
C ASP A 178 -14.80 1.85 -13.34
N GLY A 179 -14.96 0.60 -12.91
CA GLY A 179 -15.59 -0.48 -13.65
C GLY A 179 -14.71 -1.08 -14.75
N THR A 180 -13.42 -0.76 -14.78
CA THR A 180 -12.48 -1.26 -15.80
C THR A 180 -12.02 -2.70 -15.55
N GLY A 181 -12.38 -3.28 -14.40
CA GLY A 181 -11.89 -4.59 -13.94
C GLY A 181 -10.55 -4.46 -13.22
N ALA A 182 -10.16 -5.50 -12.48
CA ALA A 182 -8.93 -5.46 -11.69
C ALA A 182 -8.25 -6.82 -11.58
N ALA A 183 -6.93 -6.83 -11.40
CA ALA A 183 -6.19 -8.05 -11.11
C ALA A 183 -5.29 -7.87 -9.89
N PHE A 184 -5.43 -8.77 -8.93
CA PHE A 184 -4.75 -8.72 -7.64
C PHE A 184 -4.63 -10.13 -7.06
N ALA A 185 -4.02 -10.26 -5.89
CA ALA A 185 -3.83 -11.53 -5.21
C ALA A 185 -4.13 -11.41 -3.72
N LEU A 186 -4.64 -12.49 -3.16
CA LEU A 186 -4.67 -12.74 -1.72
C LEU A 186 -3.35 -13.40 -1.33
N THR A 187 -2.71 -12.91 -0.27
CA THR A 187 -1.50 -13.49 0.30
C THR A 187 -1.76 -13.99 1.71
N GLY A 188 -1.03 -15.02 2.13
CA GLY A 188 -1.27 -15.64 3.43
C GLY A 188 -0.59 -16.97 3.63
N GLU A 189 -1.05 -17.70 4.64
CA GLU A 189 -0.59 -19.03 5.01
C GLU A 189 -1.71 -20.05 4.84
N ASN A 190 -1.36 -21.25 4.37
CA ASN A 190 -2.28 -22.39 4.19
C ASN A 190 -3.52 -22.10 3.34
N LEU A 191 -3.43 -21.17 2.39
CA LEU A 191 -4.54 -20.76 1.51
C LEU A 191 -4.99 -21.88 0.56
N PHE A 192 -4.11 -22.83 0.29
CA PHE A 192 -4.40 -23.97 -0.57
C PHE A 192 -3.63 -25.22 -0.15
N ASP A 193 -4.33 -26.34 -0.13
CA ASP A 193 -3.77 -27.68 -0.02
C ASP A 193 -3.84 -28.37 -1.39
N ALA A 194 -2.70 -28.81 -1.92
CA ALA A 194 -2.61 -29.50 -3.22
C ALA A 194 -3.46 -30.79 -3.29
N GLN A 195 -3.79 -31.38 -2.14
CA GLN A 195 -4.68 -32.54 -2.04
C GLN A 195 -6.16 -32.17 -2.23
N CYS A 196 -6.51 -30.88 -2.15
CA CYS A 196 -7.87 -30.36 -2.34
C CYS A 196 -8.09 -29.82 -3.76
N ALA A 197 -9.35 -29.49 -4.08
CA ALA A 197 -9.68 -28.78 -5.32
C ALA A 197 -9.35 -27.29 -5.16
N SER A 198 -9.21 -26.57 -6.28
CA SER A 198 -8.97 -25.13 -6.24
C SER A 198 -10.03 -24.45 -5.37
N PRO A 199 -9.63 -23.53 -4.47
CA PRO A 199 -10.56 -22.82 -3.61
C PRO A 199 -11.49 -21.95 -4.46
N VAL A 200 -12.71 -21.76 -3.96
CA VAL A 200 -13.66 -20.80 -4.52
C VAL A 200 -13.50 -19.50 -3.74
N VAL A 201 -13.40 -18.40 -4.47
CA VAL A 201 -13.42 -17.06 -3.89
C VAL A 201 -14.71 -16.38 -4.32
N SER A 202 -15.42 -15.81 -3.34
CA SER A 202 -16.65 -15.06 -3.55
C SER A 202 -16.56 -13.70 -2.88
N ALA A 203 -17.31 -12.72 -3.38
CA ALA A 203 -17.35 -11.38 -2.82
C ALA A 203 -18.73 -11.06 -2.24
N THR A 204 -18.72 -10.48 -1.03
CA THR A 204 -19.91 -9.95 -0.35
C THR A 204 -19.69 -8.51 0.09
N ASP A 205 -20.77 -7.80 0.42
CA ASP A 205 -20.70 -6.56 1.18
C ASP A 205 -20.43 -6.83 2.68
N ALA A 206 -20.46 -5.76 3.46
CA ALA A 206 -20.28 -5.78 4.90
C ALA A 206 -21.35 -6.60 5.66
N GLN A 207 -22.53 -6.75 5.07
CA GLN A 207 -23.69 -7.44 5.64
C GLN A 207 -23.77 -8.89 5.15
N GLY A 208 -22.82 -9.34 4.32
CA GLY A 208 -22.79 -10.67 3.75
C GLY A 208 -23.66 -10.84 2.49
N LYS A 209 -24.21 -9.75 1.92
CA LYS A 209 -24.94 -9.81 0.66
C LYS A 209 -23.94 -9.98 -0.49
N SER A 210 -24.24 -10.90 -1.40
CA SER A 210 -23.39 -11.14 -2.58
C SER A 210 -23.26 -9.89 -3.46
N GLN A 211 -22.03 -9.60 -3.88
CA GLN A 211 -21.72 -8.54 -4.83
C GLN A 211 -22.08 -8.95 -6.26
N ALA A 212 -22.50 -8.00 -7.10
CA ALA A 212 -22.84 -8.30 -8.49
C ALA A 212 -21.60 -8.72 -9.32
N VAL A 213 -20.47 -8.06 -9.08
CA VAL A 213 -19.17 -8.42 -9.66
C VAL A 213 -18.50 -9.42 -8.71
N GLN A 214 -18.24 -10.63 -9.20
CA GLN A 214 -17.58 -11.71 -8.46
C GLN A 214 -16.14 -11.91 -8.96
N PRO A 215 -15.18 -12.25 -8.09
CA PRO A 215 -13.81 -12.53 -8.50
C PRO A 215 -13.67 -13.90 -9.16
N GLU A 216 -12.86 -13.97 -10.21
CA GLU A 216 -12.45 -15.19 -10.86
C GLU A 216 -11.06 -15.59 -10.38
N VAL A 217 -10.88 -16.85 -9.98
CA VAL A 217 -9.58 -17.39 -9.57
C VAL A 217 -8.74 -17.70 -10.80
N THR A 218 -7.59 -17.06 -10.94
CA THR A 218 -6.67 -17.24 -12.09
C THR A 218 -5.43 -18.05 -11.75
N GLY A 219 -5.08 -18.16 -10.47
CA GLY A 219 -3.89 -18.87 -10.01
C GLY A 219 -3.97 -19.20 -8.53
N VAL A 220 -3.43 -20.36 -8.13
CA VAL A 220 -3.51 -20.85 -6.75
C VAL A 220 -2.18 -21.47 -6.33
N LEU A 221 -1.65 -20.98 -5.23
CA LEU A 221 -0.46 -21.46 -4.51
C LEU A 221 -0.79 -21.55 -3.01
N PRO A 222 -0.04 -22.35 -2.23
CA PRO A 222 -0.28 -22.51 -0.79
C PRO A 222 -0.30 -21.20 0.00
N ASN A 223 0.39 -20.17 -0.48
CA ASN A 223 0.50 -18.85 0.16
C ASN A 223 -0.07 -17.71 -0.69
N ARG A 224 -0.69 -18.00 -1.85
CA ARG A 224 -1.16 -16.96 -2.77
C ARG A 224 -2.30 -17.42 -3.67
N ILE A 225 -3.37 -16.64 -3.75
CA ILE A 225 -4.47 -16.85 -4.69
C ILE A 225 -4.57 -15.62 -5.58
N GLU A 226 -4.36 -15.78 -6.88
CA GLU A 226 -4.55 -14.71 -7.86
C GLU A 226 -6.01 -14.63 -8.30
N LEU A 227 -6.51 -13.39 -8.39
CA LEU A 227 -7.88 -13.05 -8.67
C LEU A 227 -7.95 -12.03 -9.79
N LYS A 228 -8.98 -12.16 -10.62
CA LYS A 228 -9.39 -11.18 -11.62
C LYS A 228 -10.84 -10.78 -11.38
N LEU A 229 -11.10 -9.48 -11.27
CA LEU A 229 -12.44 -8.92 -11.31
C LEU A 229 -12.81 -8.59 -12.76
N PRO A 230 -13.95 -9.07 -13.25
CA PRO A 230 -14.46 -8.63 -14.54
C PRO A 230 -14.87 -7.16 -14.49
N ALA A 231 -14.94 -6.52 -15.65
CA ALA A 231 -15.45 -5.17 -15.79
C ALA A 231 -16.92 -5.12 -15.34
N GLY A 232 -17.28 -4.10 -14.57
CA GLY A 232 -18.63 -3.95 -14.03
C GLY A 232 -18.70 -2.94 -12.89
N PRO A 233 -19.90 -2.45 -12.56
CA PRO A 233 -20.07 -1.46 -11.51
C PRO A 233 -19.77 -2.08 -10.14
N LEU A 234 -18.79 -1.52 -9.44
CA LEU A 234 -18.50 -1.83 -8.04
C LEU A 234 -19.18 -0.77 -7.16
N PRO A 235 -20.20 -1.12 -6.36
CA PRO A 235 -20.83 -0.18 -5.45
C PRO A 235 -19.85 0.22 -4.35
N SER A 236 -19.88 1.49 -3.94
CA SER A 236 -19.02 1.96 -2.86
C SER A 236 -19.31 1.26 -1.54
N GLY A 237 -18.26 1.00 -0.77
CA GLY A 237 -18.29 0.28 0.50
C GLY A 237 -17.50 -1.02 0.47
N SER A 238 -17.68 -1.81 1.53
CA SER A 238 -16.87 -3.01 1.79
C SER A 238 -17.03 -4.05 0.69
N TYR A 239 -15.89 -4.59 0.26
CA TYR A 239 -15.79 -5.72 -0.64
C TYR A 239 -15.04 -6.85 0.08
N VAL A 240 -15.80 -7.73 0.71
CA VAL A 240 -15.30 -8.83 1.52
C VAL A 240 -15.09 -10.05 0.64
N LEU A 241 -13.83 -10.45 0.47
CA LEU A 241 -13.42 -11.63 -0.27
C LEU A 241 -13.44 -12.83 0.67
N ASN A 242 -14.27 -13.82 0.38
CA ASN A 242 -14.43 -15.05 1.15
C ASN A 242 -13.83 -16.22 0.38
N VAL A 243 -12.81 -16.85 0.95
CA VAL A 243 -12.10 -18.01 0.41
C VAL A 243 -12.63 -19.26 1.09
N VAL A 244 -13.15 -20.18 0.29
CA VAL A 244 -13.70 -21.46 0.75
C VAL A 244 -12.96 -22.60 0.05
N ALA A 245 -12.36 -23.49 0.84
CA ALA A 245 -11.71 -24.68 0.32
C ALA A 245 -12.76 -25.67 -0.23
N GLN A 246 -12.44 -26.29 -1.37
CA GLN A 246 -13.29 -27.27 -2.03
C GLN A 246 -12.73 -28.69 -1.87
N ARG A 247 -13.61 -29.65 -1.59
CA ARG A 247 -13.24 -31.07 -1.55
C ARG A 247 -13.13 -31.63 -2.96
N LYS A 248 -12.10 -32.43 -3.25
CA LYS A 248 -12.08 -33.29 -4.45
C LYS A 248 -13.02 -34.47 -4.21
N VAL A 249 -14.02 -34.61 -5.07
CA VAL A 249 -15.12 -35.60 -4.93
C VAL A 249 -14.62 -37.06 -4.87
N PHE A 250 -13.39 -37.35 -5.31
CA PHE A 250 -12.79 -38.68 -5.37
C PHE A 250 -11.65 -38.93 -4.36
N LEU A 251 -11.25 -37.94 -3.55
CA LEU A 251 -10.19 -38.09 -2.54
C LEU A 251 -10.75 -37.80 -1.14
N LEU A 252 -10.96 -38.85 -0.36
CA LEU A 252 -11.37 -38.81 1.06
C LEU A 252 -10.37 -38.08 1.98
N GLY A 253 -9.19 -37.68 1.46
CA GLY A 253 -8.12 -37.02 2.23
C GLY A 253 -8.30 -35.52 2.47
N CYS A 254 -9.16 -34.82 1.70
CA CYS A 254 -9.37 -33.38 1.87
C CYS A 254 -10.42 -33.11 2.96
N THR A 255 -9.96 -32.74 4.16
CA THR A 255 -10.81 -32.14 5.19
C THR A 255 -11.05 -30.67 4.84
N ALA A 256 -12.31 -30.22 4.82
CA ALA A 256 -12.64 -28.82 4.55
C ALA A 256 -11.89 -27.90 5.52
N GLN A 257 -11.05 -27.01 4.97
CA GLN A 257 -10.46 -25.92 5.75
C GLN A 257 -11.56 -24.91 6.12
N PRO A 258 -11.48 -24.27 7.30
CA PRO A 258 -12.42 -23.21 7.63
C PRO A 258 -12.27 -22.04 6.65
N PRO A 259 -13.35 -21.27 6.40
CA PRO A 259 -13.29 -20.14 5.48
C PRO A 259 -12.33 -19.07 5.99
N ALA A 260 -11.63 -18.41 5.06
CA ALA A 260 -10.81 -17.24 5.33
C ALA A 260 -11.35 -16.03 4.57
N SER A 261 -11.29 -14.87 5.19
CA SER A 261 -11.73 -13.62 4.55
C SER A 261 -10.62 -12.57 4.48
N ALA A 262 -10.69 -11.76 3.43
CA ALA A 262 -9.92 -10.54 3.21
C ALA A 262 -10.89 -9.38 2.92
N VAL A 263 -10.47 -8.14 3.18
CA VAL A 263 -11.32 -6.96 2.96
C VAL A 263 -10.60 -5.94 2.10
N LEU A 264 -11.33 -5.46 1.10
CA LEU A 264 -11.06 -4.24 0.35
C LEU A 264 -12.23 -3.26 0.59
N GLU A 265 -11.98 -1.98 0.38
CA GLU A 265 -13.04 -0.97 0.27
C GLU A 265 -13.16 -0.52 -1.19
N VAL A 266 -14.38 -0.32 -1.66
CA VAL A 266 -14.63 0.30 -2.96
C VAL A 266 -14.95 1.76 -2.71
N ALA A 267 -14.16 2.66 -3.29
CA ALA A 267 -14.34 4.10 -3.14
C ALA A 267 -14.27 4.80 -4.51
N PRO A 268 -14.99 5.91 -4.71
CA PRO A 268 -14.83 6.70 -5.93
C PRO A 268 -13.40 7.22 -6.04
N ALA A 269 -12.86 7.25 -7.25
CA ALA A 269 -11.56 7.89 -7.49
C ALA A 269 -11.61 9.38 -7.09
N PRO A 270 -10.60 9.88 -6.37
CA PRO A 270 -10.54 11.29 -6.02
C PRO A 270 -10.50 12.14 -7.29
N LYS A 271 -11.36 13.15 -7.35
CA LYS A 271 -11.28 14.16 -8.42
C LYS A 271 -10.20 15.15 -8.03
N VAL A 272 -9.23 15.34 -8.93
CA VAL A 272 -8.13 16.28 -8.75
C VAL A 272 -8.00 17.14 -10.00
N SER A 273 -7.89 18.45 -9.80
CA SER A 273 -7.46 19.39 -10.83
C SER A 273 -6.25 20.16 -10.32
N VAL A 274 -5.37 20.56 -11.25
CA VAL A 274 -4.19 21.37 -10.94
C VAL A 274 -4.19 22.58 -11.85
N SER A 275 -4.28 23.76 -11.27
CA SER A 275 -4.01 25.01 -11.96
C SER A 275 -2.57 25.44 -11.70
N TYR A 276 -2.00 26.20 -12.62
CA TYR A 276 -0.62 26.68 -12.54
C TYR A 276 -0.54 28.18 -12.81
N SER A 277 0.53 28.79 -12.32
CA SER A 277 1.00 30.10 -12.75
C SER A 277 2.51 30.04 -13.04
N VAL A 278 2.93 30.59 -14.17
CA VAL A 278 4.33 30.72 -14.56
C VAL A 278 4.64 32.19 -14.78
N THR A 279 5.60 32.71 -14.03
CA THR A 279 6.08 34.08 -14.11
C THR A 279 7.48 34.07 -14.72
N GLN A 280 7.68 34.82 -15.79
CA GLN A 280 8.98 35.04 -16.42
C GLN A 280 9.59 36.35 -15.89
N THR A 281 10.85 36.32 -15.48
CA THR A 281 11.62 37.54 -15.16
C THR A 281 12.57 37.85 -16.29
N CYS A 282 12.42 39.03 -16.89
CA CYS A 282 13.22 39.48 -18.02
C CYS A 282 14.24 40.55 -17.60
N PRO A 283 15.36 40.70 -18.33
CA PRO A 283 16.29 41.80 -18.13
C PRO A 283 15.59 43.17 -18.27
N ALA A 284 15.96 44.14 -17.43
CA ALA A 284 15.45 45.50 -17.56
C ALA A 284 16.04 46.19 -18.81
N PRO A 285 15.26 47.02 -19.54
CA PRO A 285 15.79 47.85 -20.61
C PRO A 285 16.88 48.78 -20.06
N GLY A 286 18.12 48.63 -20.54
CA GLY A 286 19.27 49.46 -20.12
C GLY A 286 20.19 48.88 -19.05
N GLY A 287 19.97 47.63 -18.62
CA GLY A 287 20.80 46.96 -17.60
C GLY A 287 20.39 47.39 -16.18
N GLY A 288 19.94 46.43 -15.38
CA GLY A 288 19.39 46.68 -14.06
C GLY A 288 18.69 45.45 -13.49
N GLN A 289 18.03 45.61 -12.34
CA GLN A 289 17.29 44.54 -11.68
C GLN A 289 16.17 44.03 -12.60
N GLY A 290 16.10 42.71 -12.80
CA GLY A 290 15.14 42.08 -13.72
C GLY A 290 13.69 42.41 -13.37
N ARG A 291 12.83 42.50 -14.39
CA ARG A 291 11.40 42.76 -14.25
C ARG A 291 10.60 41.47 -14.42
N ALA A 292 9.84 41.11 -13.40
CA ALA A 292 8.84 40.06 -13.50
C ALA A 292 7.68 40.51 -14.40
N LEU A 293 7.31 39.68 -15.35
CA LEU A 293 6.17 39.87 -16.23
C LEU A 293 4.88 39.34 -15.58
N PRO A 294 3.69 39.71 -16.09
CA PRO A 294 2.44 39.11 -15.64
C PRO A 294 2.47 37.59 -15.74
N ALA A 295 1.93 36.91 -14.73
CA ALA A 295 1.92 35.46 -14.67
C ALA A 295 1.02 34.86 -15.76
N ILE A 296 1.54 33.86 -16.46
CA ILE A 296 0.78 33.02 -17.39
C ILE A 296 0.07 31.97 -16.55
N THR A 297 -1.26 31.94 -16.59
CA THR A 297 -2.08 31.01 -15.80
C THR A 297 -2.79 30.01 -16.70
N GLY A 298 -3.14 28.85 -16.13
CA GLY A 298 -3.98 27.87 -16.81
C GLY A 298 -4.13 26.59 -16.02
N ASP A 299 -4.87 25.64 -16.58
CA ASP A 299 -5.09 24.33 -15.96
C ASP A 299 -4.30 23.23 -16.65
N MET A 300 -3.86 22.25 -15.86
CA MET A 300 -3.31 21.00 -16.39
C MET A 300 -4.42 20.15 -17.03
N PRO A 301 -4.09 19.28 -18.00
CA PRO A 301 -5.08 18.40 -18.63
C PRO A 301 -5.81 17.49 -17.63
N VAL A 302 -7.01 17.06 -18.04
CA VAL A 302 -7.78 16.04 -17.32
C VAL A 302 -6.98 14.74 -17.25
N GLY A 303 -7.03 14.05 -16.11
CA GLY A 303 -6.22 12.85 -15.84
C GLY A 303 -5.12 13.06 -14.80
N THR A 304 -4.96 14.30 -14.31
CA THR A 304 -4.14 14.59 -13.14
C THR A 304 -4.60 13.74 -11.95
N GLY A 305 -3.69 12.99 -11.31
CA GLY A 305 -4.02 12.02 -10.26
C GLY A 305 -4.11 10.57 -10.73
N LYS A 306 -4.34 10.31 -12.03
CA LYS A 306 -4.38 8.95 -12.60
C LYS A 306 -3.10 8.56 -13.35
N GLY A 307 -2.28 9.54 -13.73
CA GLY A 307 -1.05 9.31 -14.47
C GLY A 307 -0.28 10.60 -14.74
N THR A 308 0.68 10.52 -15.65
CA THR A 308 1.48 11.67 -16.08
C THR A 308 0.71 12.49 -17.11
N VAL A 309 0.57 13.79 -16.86
CA VAL A 309 0.01 14.77 -17.79
C VAL A 309 1.05 15.86 -18.06
N ALA A 310 1.05 16.43 -19.26
CA ALA A 310 1.97 17.48 -19.64
C ALA A 310 1.25 18.61 -20.39
N LYS A 311 1.77 19.84 -20.26
CA LYS A 311 1.24 21.02 -20.93
C LYS A 311 2.36 21.98 -21.31
N TYR A 312 2.36 22.40 -22.57
CA TYR A 312 3.22 23.48 -23.04
C TYR A 312 2.68 24.82 -22.57
N VAL A 313 3.57 25.68 -22.08
CA VAL A 313 3.27 27.03 -21.65
C VAL A 313 3.85 27.98 -22.68
N ALA A 314 2.99 28.79 -23.30
CA ALA A 314 3.42 29.80 -24.25
C ALA A 314 4.10 30.96 -23.50
N VAL A 315 5.42 30.89 -23.35
CA VAL A 315 6.24 31.95 -22.77
C VAL A 315 6.79 32.81 -23.91
N ASN A 316 6.40 34.09 -23.95
CA ASN A 316 6.73 35.02 -25.03
C ASN A 316 7.15 36.42 -24.54
N GLY A 317 7.62 36.53 -23.30
CA GLY A 317 7.93 37.82 -22.70
C GLY A 317 9.30 38.41 -23.09
N CYS A 318 10.33 37.58 -23.20
CA CYS A 318 11.66 37.94 -23.71
C CYS A 318 12.41 36.70 -24.23
N ALA A 319 13.41 36.93 -25.09
CA ALA A 319 14.25 35.86 -25.66
C ALA A 319 15.19 35.24 -24.61
N ASP A 320 15.80 36.07 -23.77
CA ASP A 320 16.77 35.65 -22.74
C ASP A 320 16.27 35.97 -21.33
N PRO A 321 15.39 35.13 -20.74
CA PRO A 321 14.92 35.30 -19.38
C PRO A 321 16.04 35.11 -18.35
N LEU A 322 15.91 35.81 -17.23
CA LEU A 322 16.80 35.65 -16.06
C LEU A 322 16.33 34.49 -15.17
N SER A 323 15.01 34.38 -14.96
CA SER A 323 14.43 33.36 -14.10
C SER A 323 12.98 33.03 -14.47
N TYR A 324 12.55 31.87 -14.01
CA TYR A 324 11.16 31.44 -14.00
C TYR A 324 10.71 31.20 -12.55
N ALA A 325 9.50 31.66 -12.22
CA ALA A 325 8.85 31.35 -10.96
C ALA A 325 7.52 30.64 -11.20
N ILE A 326 7.27 29.57 -10.46
CA ILE A 326 6.12 28.69 -10.70
C ILE A 326 5.34 28.46 -9.41
N SER A 327 4.03 28.63 -9.50
CA SER A 327 3.09 28.16 -8.50
C SER A 327 2.11 27.18 -9.10
N ALA A 328 1.58 26.28 -8.28
CA ALA A 328 0.47 25.42 -8.65
C ALA A 328 -0.51 25.27 -7.50
N THR A 329 -1.80 25.23 -7.85
CA THR A 329 -2.89 25.01 -6.91
C THR A 329 -3.57 23.70 -7.25
N VAL A 330 -3.53 22.76 -6.32
CA VAL A 330 -4.28 21.50 -6.41
C VAL A 330 -5.65 21.75 -5.82
N THR A 331 -6.71 21.42 -6.57
CA THR A 331 -8.10 21.45 -6.09
C THR A 331 -8.65 20.04 -6.08
N PHE A 332 -9.24 19.67 -4.95
CA PHE A 332 -9.84 18.36 -4.73
C PHE A 332 -11.35 18.40 -4.98
N GLY A 333 -11.94 17.25 -5.26
CA GLY A 333 -13.37 17.13 -5.57
C GLY A 333 -14.32 17.57 -4.44
N ASP A 334 -13.82 17.69 -3.22
CA ASP A 334 -14.53 18.23 -2.05
C ASP A 334 -14.46 19.77 -1.95
N GLY A 335 -13.79 20.42 -2.90
CA GLY A 335 -13.61 21.87 -2.97
C GLY A 335 -12.40 22.41 -2.21
N HIS A 336 -11.70 21.58 -1.43
CA HIS A 336 -10.47 22.02 -0.77
C HIS A 336 -9.37 22.25 -1.81
N SER A 337 -8.57 23.28 -1.60
CA SER A 337 -7.44 23.59 -2.48
C SER A 337 -6.19 23.93 -1.67
N SER A 338 -5.02 23.58 -2.21
CA SER A 338 -3.74 23.92 -1.61
C SER A 338 -2.75 24.35 -2.68
N THR A 339 -2.03 25.43 -2.40
CA THR A 339 -1.09 26.06 -3.33
C THR A 339 0.35 25.83 -2.90
N VAL A 340 1.22 25.51 -3.87
CA VAL A 340 2.66 25.41 -3.70
C VAL A 340 3.33 26.48 -4.57
N GLY A 341 4.32 27.18 -4.02
CA GLY A 341 5.06 28.24 -4.70
C GLY A 341 4.66 29.66 -4.29
N PRO A 342 5.26 30.69 -4.91
CA PRO A 342 6.12 30.59 -6.09
C PRO A 342 7.51 30.01 -5.78
N ILE A 343 7.95 29.03 -6.57
CA ILE A 343 9.32 28.51 -6.55
C ILE A 343 10.04 29.12 -7.73
N SER A 344 11.10 29.88 -7.46
CA SER A 344 11.89 30.58 -8.48
C SER A 344 13.21 29.86 -8.74
N GLN A 345 13.58 29.73 -10.01
CA GLN A 345 14.88 29.23 -10.45
C GLN A 345 15.41 30.05 -11.62
N ILE A 346 16.73 30.03 -11.82
CA ILE A 346 17.36 30.63 -13.00
C ILE A 346 16.79 30.01 -14.29
N ALA A 347 16.80 30.77 -15.38
CA ALA A 347 16.10 30.38 -16.61
C ALA A 347 16.57 29.05 -17.24
N SER A 348 17.80 28.60 -16.95
CA SER A 348 18.34 27.32 -17.41
C SER A 348 18.05 26.14 -16.50
N ALA A 349 17.48 26.36 -15.30
CA ALA A 349 17.25 25.33 -14.31
C ALA A 349 15.77 24.90 -14.30
N GLY A 350 15.55 23.58 -14.38
CA GLY A 350 14.24 22.99 -14.15
C GLY A 350 13.78 23.15 -12.70
N ILE A 351 12.47 23.15 -12.49
CA ILE A 351 11.87 23.12 -11.15
C ILE A 351 11.20 21.76 -10.98
N THR A 352 11.35 21.13 -9.82
CA THR A 352 10.51 20.01 -9.41
C THR A 352 10.01 20.25 -8.01
N ALA A 353 8.69 20.19 -7.84
CA ALA A 353 8.01 20.46 -6.58
C ALA A 353 7.09 19.29 -6.23
N GLY A 354 7.02 18.97 -4.94
CA GLY A 354 5.96 18.11 -4.41
C GLY A 354 4.66 18.91 -4.37
N LEU A 355 3.57 18.28 -4.83
CA LEU A 355 2.22 18.81 -4.73
C LEU A 355 1.41 17.97 -3.73
N PRO A 356 0.40 18.57 -3.07
CA PRO A 356 -0.59 17.86 -2.28
C PRO A 356 -1.18 16.65 -3.02
N GLY A 357 -1.49 15.59 -2.28
CA GLY A 357 -2.07 14.37 -2.85
C GLY A 357 -1.07 13.40 -3.49
N GLY A 358 0.20 13.47 -3.10
CA GLY A 358 1.22 12.58 -3.64
C GLY A 358 1.52 12.86 -5.11
N LEU A 359 1.33 14.11 -5.55
CA LEU A 359 1.63 14.57 -6.90
C LEU A 359 2.98 15.27 -6.93
N SER A 360 3.56 15.38 -8.12
CA SER A 360 4.75 16.18 -8.37
C SER A 360 4.55 17.01 -9.62
N LEU A 361 4.96 18.27 -9.54
CA LEU A 361 5.05 19.19 -10.67
C LEU A 361 6.51 19.33 -11.09
N SER A 362 6.78 19.21 -12.38
CA SER A 362 8.06 19.53 -12.97
C SER A 362 7.90 20.60 -14.05
N TRP A 363 8.87 21.51 -14.13
CA TRP A 363 9.00 22.50 -15.19
C TRP A 363 10.31 22.28 -15.92
N ASP A 364 10.22 22.18 -17.24
CA ASP A 364 11.36 22.19 -18.14
C ASP A 364 11.39 23.52 -18.90
N PRO A 365 12.33 24.42 -18.60
CA PRO A 365 12.46 25.69 -19.31
C PRO A 365 12.94 25.53 -20.76
N SER A 366 13.57 24.41 -21.12
CA SER A 366 14.14 24.21 -22.46
C SER A 366 13.06 24.00 -23.53
N VAL A 367 11.96 23.39 -23.13
CA VAL A 367 10.79 23.12 -23.98
C VAL A 367 9.53 23.85 -23.50
N HIS A 368 9.66 24.73 -22.50
CA HIS A 368 8.58 25.44 -21.82
C HIS A 368 7.39 24.53 -21.47
N GLN A 369 7.67 23.42 -20.78
CA GLN A 369 6.69 22.39 -20.48
C GLN A 369 6.52 22.18 -18.98
N LEU A 370 5.26 22.14 -18.54
CA LEU A 370 4.87 21.65 -17.22
C LEU A 370 4.47 20.18 -17.32
N VAL A 371 4.89 19.38 -16.36
CA VAL A 371 4.53 17.97 -16.22
C VAL A 371 4.02 17.74 -14.80
N VAL A 372 2.83 17.15 -14.68
CA VAL A 372 2.31 16.65 -13.41
C VAL A 372 2.24 15.13 -13.46
N ARG A 373 2.75 14.47 -12.42
CA ARG A 373 2.74 13.00 -12.30
C ARG A 373 2.60 12.58 -10.84
N PRO A 374 2.23 11.32 -10.56
CA PRO A 374 2.38 10.75 -9.23
C PRO A 374 3.84 10.86 -8.75
N ALA A 375 4.04 11.31 -7.52
CA ALA A 375 5.35 11.39 -6.88
C ALA A 375 5.86 10.00 -6.45
N ALA A 376 7.13 9.89 -6.07
CA ALA A 376 7.65 8.63 -5.49
C ALA A 376 6.96 8.25 -4.17
N SER A 377 6.40 9.24 -3.48
CA SER A 377 5.53 9.09 -2.31
C SER A 377 4.04 8.94 -2.67
N SER A 378 3.70 8.61 -3.92
CA SER A 378 2.32 8.41 -4.33
C SER A 378 1.64 7.29 -3.55
N CYS A 379 0.34 7.42 -3.36
CA CYS A 379 -0.50 6.41 -2.73
C CYS A 379 -0.27 5.02 -3.35
N LYS A 380 0.00 4.01 -2.50
CA LYS A 380 0.25 2.62 -2.96
C LYS A 380 -0.90 1.66 -2.66
N GLY A 381 -1.82 2.07 -1.78
CA GLY A 381 -2.89 1.22 -1.25
C GLY A 381 -4.13 1.12 -2.13
N VAL A 382 -4.09 1.65 -3.35
CA VAL A 382 -5.27 1.90 -4.18
C VAL A 382 -5.01 1.41 -5.60
N TYR A 383 -6.04 0.85 -6.24
CA TYR A 383 -5.97 0.28 -7.59
C TYR A 383 -7.11 0.78 -8.46
#